data_AF-B1G774-F1
#
_entry.id   AF-B1G774-F1
#
_cell.length_a   1.000
_cell.length_b   1.000
_cell.length_c   1.000
_cell.angle_alpha   90.00
_cell.angle_beta   90.00
_cell.angle_gamma   90.00
#
_symmetry.space_group_name_H-M   'P 1'
#
loop_
_entity.id
_entity.type
_entity.pdbx_description
1 polymer ?
#
loop_
_entity_poly.entity_id
_entity_poly.type
_entity_poly.pdbx_seq_one_letter_code
_entity_poly.pdbx_strand_id
1 'polypeptide(L)'
;MRVAVISPYYKEPLDVLRRCHESVLGQQGDVTHFMVADGFPAADVDSWESVVHIKIPNHADYGDTPRGVGAACVAANGFDAICFLDADNWYEPNHIETMRSIVQMTGAQVVTATRTIIAADGRVLGICKESNGIDFNDTNCYFLTRAAFPACAVWLFKDLSESIVGDRVFWRAVQTGGYTRAHSIVPSVNYVTTLAFHYQMFGETPPDDSKLIAQFNDDQHFQIISYAQLKEIRREAGY
;
A
#
# COMPACT_ATOMS: atom_id res chain seq x y z
N MET A 1 16.89 -6.87 -12.93
CA MET A 1 15.70 -7.41 -12.25
C MET A 1 14.47 -6.82 -12.91
N ARG A 2 13.59 -7.67 -13.42
CA ARG A 2 12.29 -7.26 -13.95
C ARG A 2 11.32 -7.06 -12.79
N VAL A 3 10.80 -5.85 -12.61
CA VAL A 3 10.01 -5.46 -11.44
C VAL A 3 8.56 -5.21 -11.86
N ALA A 4 7.62 -5.76 -11.10
CA ALA A 4 6.22 -5.42 -11.22
C ALA A 4 5.80 -4.50 -10.08
N VAL A 5 5.04 -3.45 -10.40
CA VAL A 5 4.31 -2.67 -9.40
C VAL A 5 2.85 -3.03 -9.54
N ILE A 6 2.22 -3.48 -8.46
CA ILE A 6 0.82 -3.89 -8.44
C ILE A 6 0.01 -2.81 -7.74
N SER A 7 -0.95 -2.24 -8.46
CA SER A 7 -1.83 -1.20 -7.93
C SER A 7 -3.28 -1.66 -7.96
N PRO A 8 -3.85 -2.04 -6.80
CA PRO A 8 -5.28 -2.27 -6.70
C PRO A 8 -6.00 -0.92 -6.87
N TYR A 9 -7.11 -0.92 -7.59
CA TYR A 9 -7.95 0.26 -7.69
C TYR A 9 -9.43 -0.13 -7.76
N TYR A 10 -10.28 0.82 -7.34
CA TYR A 10 -11.72 0.64 -7.24
C TYR A 10 -12.45 1.75 -8.01
N LYS A 11 -12.58 2.94 -7.43
CA LYS A 11 -13.38 4.05 -7.97
C LYS A 11 -12.65 5.39 -7.91
N GLU A 12 -11.33 5.35 -7.82
CA GLU A 12 -10.51 6.54 -7.84
C GLU A 12 -10.75 7.31 -9.15
N PRO A 13 -10.76 8.65 -9.11
CA PRO A 13 -10.84 9.47 -10.31
C PRO A 13 -9.72 9.16 -11.31
N LEU A 14 -10.00 9.34 -12.60
CA LEU A 14 -9.06 8.99 -13.67
C LEU A 14 -7.71 9.73 -13.55
N ASP A 15 -7.73 10.99 -13.10
CA ASP A 15 -6.52 11.79 -12.87
C ASP A 15 -5.67 11.25 -11.71
N VAL A 16 -6.30 10.69 -10.67
CA VAL A 16 -5.61 10.02 -9.57
C VAL A 16 -4.94 8.74 -10.05
N LEU A 17 -5.68 7.90 -10.79
CA LEU A 17 -5.14 6.69 -11.42
C LEU A 17 -3.97 7.01 -12.36
N ARG A 18 -4.11 8.10 -13.15
CA ARG A 18 -3.09 8.56 -14.09
C ARG A 18 -1.81 8.96 -13.35
N ARG A 19 -1.90 9.75 -12.28
CA ARG A 19 -0.74 10.16 -11.46
C ARG A 19 0.00 8.96 -10.90
N CYS A 20 -0.72 7.99 -10.32
CA CYS A 20 -0.12 6.76 -9.83
C CYS A 20 0.63 6.05 -10.96
N HIS A 21 -0.02 5.87 -12.12
CA HIS A 21 0.59 5.21 -13.27
C HIS A 21 1.82 5.93 -13.82
N GLU A 22 1.77 7.24 -14.00
CA GLU A 22 2.90 8.03 -14.48
C GLU A 22 4.09 7.96 -13.54
N SER A 23 3.86 7.88 -12.22
CA SER A 23 4.95 7.71 -11.23
C SER A 23 5.66 6.36 -11.34
N VAL A 24 4.95 5.32 -11.76
CA VAL A 24 5.51 3.98 -12.03
C VAL A 24 6.19 3.94 -13.40
N LEU A 25 5.56 4.53 -14.43
CA LEU A 25 6.10 4.61 -15.78
C LEU A 25 7.43 5.37 -15.82
N GLY A 26 7.58 6.40 -14.97
CA GLY A 26 8.81 7.18 -14.84
C GLY A 26 9.97 6.48 -14.12
N GLN A 27 9.78 5.28 -13.57
CA GLN A 27 10.84 4.53 -12.89
C GLN A 27 11.87 3.96 -13.87
N GLN A 28 13.13 3.88 -13.44
CA GLN A 28 14.22 3.40 -14.28
C GLN A 28 14.25 1.87 -14.43
N GLY A 29 14.61 1.41 -15.63
CA GLY A 29 14.82 -0.01 -15.99
C GLY A 29 13.54 -0.77 -16.33
N ASP A 30 13.60 -2.11 -16.27
CA ASP A 30 12.48 -2.98 -16.67
C ASP A 30 11.42 -3.05 -15.56
N VAL A 31 10.45 -2.13 -15.63
CA VAL A 31 9.34 -1.97 -14.70
C VAL A 31 8.03 -2.11 -15.48
N THR A 32 7.11 -2.93 -14.99
CA THR A 32 5.76 -3.07 -15.57
C THR A 32 4.71 -2.77 -14.50
N HIS A 33 3.72 -1.95 -14.84
CA HIS A 33 2.64 -1.61 -13.93
C HIS A 33 1.46 -2.57 -14.14
N PHE A 34 1.07 -3.30 -13.09
CA PHE A 34 -0.14 -4.10 -13.04
C PHE A 34 -1.23 -3.33 -12.32
N MET A 35 -2.20 -2.79 -13.06
CA MET A 35 -3.37 -2.15 -12.47
C MET A 35 -4.50 -3.15 -12.38
N VAL A 36 -4.99 -3.41 -11.16
CA VAL A 36 -5.98 -4.45 -10.89
C VAL A 36 -7.28 -3.81 -10.42
N ALA A 37 -8.30 -3.82 -11.29
CA ALA A 37 -9.61 -3.24 -11.03
C ALA A 37 -10.48 -4.17 -10.18
N ASP A 38 -10.91 -3.71 -9.01
CA ASP A 38 -11.79 -4.43 -8.10
C ASP A 38 -13.28 -4.19 -8.44
N GLY A 39 -13.74 -4.78 -9.54
CA GLY A 39 -15.14 -4.73 -9.98
C GLY A 39 -15.57 -3.47 -10.74
N PHE A 40 -14.74 -2.44 -10.82
CA PHE A 40 -15.06 -1.15 -11.47
C PHE A 40 -13.94 -0.68 -12.42
N PRO A 41 -13.70 -1.38 -13.54
CA PRO A 41 -12.60 -1.06 -14.43
C PRO A 41 -12.80 0.28 -15.17
N ALA A 42 -11.77 1.11 -15.18
CA ALA A 42 -11.68 2.30 -16.01
C ALA A 42 -11.17 1.91 -17.42
N ALA A 43 -12.00 2.12 -18.45
CA ALA A 43 -11.68 1.70 -19.82
C ALA A 43 -10.41 2.38 -20.36
N ASP A 44 -10.15 3.62 -19.98
CA ASP A 44 -8.95 4.37 -20.35
C ASP A 44 -7.65 3.62 -20.02
N VAL A 45 -7.62 2.87 -18.92
CA VAL A 45 -6.42 2.13 -18.47
C VAL A 45 -6.00 1.08 -19.50
N ASP A 46 -6.91 0.52 -20.30
CA ASP A 46 -6.58 -0.43 -21.37
C ASP A 46 -5.68 0.18 -22.46
N SER A 47 -5.65 1.51 -22.57
CA SER A 47 -4.91 2.25 -23.59
C SER A 47 -3.57 2.82 -23.12
N TRP A 48 -3.22 2.66 -21.84
CA TRP A 48 -2.00 3.26 -21.29
C TRP A 48 -0.76 2.48 -21.69
N GLU A 49 0.36 3.19 -21.77
CA GLU A 49 1.65 2.59 -22.12
C GLU A 49 2.16 1.70 -20.98
N SER A 50 2.75 0.55 -21.31
CA SER A 50 3.46 -0.31 -20.35
C SER A 50 2.66 -0.70 -19.10
N VAL A 51 1.32 -0.81 -19.24
CA VAL A 51 0.41 -1.30 -18.21
C VAL A 51 -0.14 -2.68 -18.56
N VAL A 52 -0.34 -3.51 -17.55
CA VAL A 52 -1.16 -4.70 -17.61
C VAL A 52 -2.42 -4.43 -16.80
N HIS A 53 -3.56 -4.38 -17.47
CA HIS A 53 -4.85 -4.14 -16.82
C HIS A 53 -5.56 -5.46 -16.54
N ILE A 54 -5.73 -5.79 -15.26
CA ILE A 54 -6.45 -6.97 -14.79
C ILE A 54 -7.80 -6.51 -14.23
N LYS A 55 -8.88 -7.21 -14.60
CA LYS A 55 -10.25 -6.88 -14.20
C LYS A 55 -10.83 -8.07 -13.44
N ILE A 56 -11.18 -7.87 -12.18
CA ILE A 56 -11.78 -8.90 -11.31
C ILE A 56 -13.16 -8.45 -10.79
N PRO A 57 -13.99 -9.35 -10.25
CA PRO A 57 -15.20 -8.96 -9.52
C PRO A 57 -14.88 -8.07 -8.30
N ASN A 58 -15.88 -7.35 -7.78
CA ASN A 58 -15.71 -6.56 -6.55
C ASN A 58 -15.65 -7.47 -5.32
N HIS A 59 -14.57 -7.35 -4.54
CA HIS A 59 -14.37 -8.13 -3.30
C HIS A 59 -14.62 -7.33 -2.02
N ALA A 60 -14.55 -6.00 -2.06
CA ALA A 60 -14.78 -5.11 -0.92
C ALA A 60 -13.90 -5.45 0.32
N ASP A 61 -12.65 -5.84 0.07
CA ASP A 61 -11.69 -6.36 1.06
C ASP A 61 -10.46 -5.46 1.22
N TYR A 62 -10.63 -4.15 1.06
CA TYR A 62 -9.56 -3.15 1.18
C TYR A 62 -8.38 -3.38 0.23
N GLY A 63 -8.63 -4.04 -0.91
CA GLY A 63 -7.66 -4.29 -1.97
C GLY A 63 -6.83 -5.56 -1.76
N ASP A 64 -7.24 -6.45 -0.85
CA ASP A 64 -6.54 -7.70 -0.58
C ASP A 64 -6.55 -8.62 -1.81
N THR A 65 -7.74 -8.97 -2.30
CA THR A 65 -7.88 -9.84 -3.47
C THR A 65 -7.17 -9.27 -4.70
N PRO A 66 -7.33 -7.99 -5.11
CA PRO A 66 -6.61 -7.46 -6.27
C PRO A 66 -5.08 -7.49 -6.09
N ARG A 67 -4.53 -7.25 -4.89
CA ARG A 67 -3.09 -7.42 -4.62
C ARG A 67 -2.66 -8.88 -4.79
N GLY A 68 -3.43 -9.81 -4.25
CA GLY A 68 -3.17 -11.25 -4.35
C GLY A 68 -3.22 -11.78 -5.78
N VAL A 69 -4.25 -11.41 -6.55
CA VAL A 69 -4.40 -11.76 -7.97
C VAL A 69 -3.27 -11.17 -8.79
N GLY A 70 -2.95 -9.88 -8.59
CA GLY A 70 -1.81 -9.23 -9.23
C GLY A 70 -0.50 -9.98 -8.94
N ALA A 71 -0.25 -10.32 -7.68
CA ALA A 71 0.96 -11.04 -7.27
C ALA A 71 1.05 -12.43 -7.91
N ALA A 72 -0.06 -13.16 -7.99
CA ALA A 72 -0.11 -14.46 -8.66
C ALA A 72 0.21 -14.35 -10.16
N CYS A 73 -0.39 -13.37 -10.85
CA CYS A 73 -0.10 -13.10 -12.27
C CYS A 73 1.37 -12.73 -12.48
N VAL A 74 1.91 -11.83 -11.65
CA VAL A 74 3.31 -11.40 -11.71
C VAL A 74 4.27 -12.58 -11.51
N ALA A 75 4.02 -13.42 -10.49
CA ALA A 75 4.83 -14.59 -10.22
C ALA A 75 4.83 -15.58 -11.41
N ALA A 76 3.66 -15.84 -11.98
CA ALA A 76 3.49 -16.73 -13.14
C ALA A 76 4.17 -16.19 -14.42
N ASN A 77 4.27 -14.87 -14.56
CA ASN A 77 4.93 -14.21 -15.70
C ASN A 77 6.45 -14.05 -15.52
N GLY A 78 7.03 -14.63 -14.47
CA GLY A 78 8.49 -14.70 -14.33
C GLY A 78 9.15 -13.38 -13.91
N PHE A 79 8.44 -12.46 -13.25
CA PHE A 79 9.05 -11.25 -12.68
C PHE A 79 9.94 -11.54 -11.48
N ASP A 80 11.01 -10.77 -11.31
CA ASP A 80 12.02 -10.97 -10.27
C ASP A 80 11.65 -10.30 -8.94
N ALA A 81 10.79 -9.28 -8.99
CA ALA A 81 10.35 -8.57 -7.81
C ALA A 81 8.93 -7.99 -7.95
N ILE A 82 8.27 -7.82 -6.81
CA ILE A 82 6.95 -7.22 -6.63
C ILE A 82 7.08 -5.99 -5.74
N CYS A 83 6.46 -4.89 -6.14
CA CYS A 83 6.09 -3.77 -5.28
C CYS A 83 4.57 -3.63 -5.26
N PHE A 84 4.02 -3.05 -4.21
CA PHE A 84 2.63 -2.63 -4.16
C PHE A 84 2.54 -1.11 -4.09
N LEU A 85 1.50 -0.55 -4.70
CA LEU A 85 1.22 0.88 -4.67
C LEU A 85 -0.29 1.08 -4.79
N ASP A 86 -0.95 1.59 -3.76
CA ASP A 86 -2.36 1.96 -3.84
C ASP A 86 -2.54 3.07 -4.88
N ALA A 87 -3.66 3.02 -5.60
CA ALA A 87 -3.84 3.83 -6.80
C ALA A 87 -3.98 5.34 -6.54
N ASP A 88 -4.17 5.75 -5.28
CA ASP A 88 -4.16 7.15 -4.83
C ASP A 88 -2.77 7.67 -4.43
N ASN A 89 -1.77 6.79 -4.37
CA ASN A 89 -0.39 7.10 -4.00
C ASN A 89 0.54 7.19 -5.22
N TRP A 90 1.77 7.65 -5.00
CA TRP A 90 2.77 7.72 -6.06
C TRP A 90 4.20 7.55 -5.55
N TYR A 91 5.10 7.14 -6.43
CA TYR A 91 6.53 7.03 -6.13
C TYR A 91 7.30 8.30 -6.46
N GLU A 92 8.39 8.52 -5.72
CA GLU A 92 9.46 9.42 -6.16
C GLU A 92 10.23 8.80 -7.34
N PRO A 93 10.84 9.60 -8.23
CA PRO A 93 11.50 9.10 -9.44
C PRO A 93 12.60 8.06 -9.20
N ASN A 94 13.22 8.05 -8.02
CA ASN A 94 14.31 7.15 -7.65
C ASN A 94 13.89 5.93 -6.82
N HIS A 95 12.58 5.68 -6.63
CA HIS A 95 12.09 4.64 -5.72
C HIS A 95 12.62 3.24 -6.09
N ILE A 96 12.31 2.75 -7.30
CA ILE A 96 12.66 1.39 -7.73
C ILE A 96 14.19 1.22 -7.86
N GLU A 97 14.91 2.25 -8.30
CA GLU A 97 16.37 2.23 -8.38
C GLU A 97 16.99 2.07 -6.98
N THR A 98 16.51 2.85 -6.00
CA THR A 98 16.96 2.76 -4.60
C THR A 98 16.74 1.36 -4.04
N MET A 99 15.56 0.76 -4.26
CA MET A 99 15.27 -0.59 -3.78
C MET A 99 16.18 -1.64 -4.42
N ARG A 100 16.40 -1.56 -5.74
CA ARG A 100 17.31 -2.46 -6.45
C ARG A 100 18.75 -2.35 -5.94
N SER A 101 19.24 -1.14 -5.71
CA SER A 101 20.58 -0.92 -5.16
C SER A 101 20.73 -1.55 -3.78
N ILE A 102 19.72 -1.43 -2.92
CA ILE A 102 19.74 -2.07 -1.60
C ILE A 102 19.78 -3.59 -1.73
N VAL A 103 18.95 -4.19 -2.59
CA VAL A 103 18.99 -5.64 -2.86
C VAL A 103 20.38 -6.06 -3.33
N GLN A 104 20.96 -5.33 -4.28
CA GLN A 104 22.29 -5.65 -4.83
C GLN A 104 23.40 -5.56 -3.76
N MET A 105 23.34 -4.56 -2.88
CA MET A 105 24.35 -4.35 -1.84
C MET A 105 24.24 -5.34 -0.68
N THR A 106 23.02 -5.76 -0.34
CA THR A 106 22.75 -6.50 0.91
C THR A 106 22.32 -7.95 0.71
N GLY A 107 21.85 -8.31 -0.48
CA GLY A 107 21.18 -9.58 -0.73
C GLY A 107 19.83 -9.72 0.00
N ALA A 108 19.24 -8.62 0.48
CA ALA A 108 17.95 -8.65 1.16
C ALA A 108 16.84 -9.19 0.25
N GLN A 109 16.01 -10.08 0.81
CA GLN A 109 14.88 -10.68 0.12
C GLN A 109 13.63 -9.78 0.16
N VAL A 110 13.54 -8.94 1.19
CA VAL A 110 12.53 -7.90 1.34
C VAL A 110 13.24 -6.57 1.64
N VAL A 111 12.97 -5.56 0.83
CA VAL A 111 13.35 -4.18 1.14
C VAL A 111 12.09 -3.39 1.43
N THR A 112 12.18 -2.51 2.42
CA THR A 112 11.09 -1.62 2.82
C THR A 112 11.48 -0.16 2.65
N ALA A 113 10.50 0.72 2.43
CA ALA A 113 10.68 2.14 2.19
C ALA A 113 10.15 2.99 3.34
N THR A 114 10.79 4.12 3.58
CA THR A 114 10.14 5.24 4.27
C THR A 114 9.16 5.94 3.30
N ARG A 115 8.05 6.47 3.83
CA ARG A 115 7.06 7.24 3.08
C ARG A 115 6.91 8.67 3.62
N THR A 116 6.58 9.59 2.73
CA THR A 116 6.06 10.92 3.04
C THR A 116 4.55 10.84 3.15
N ILE A 117 3.99 11.42 4.20
CA ILE A 117 2.54 11.53 4.37
C ILE A 117 2.05 12.83 3.72
N ILE A 118 1.06 12.70 2.86
CA ILE A 118 0.39 13.77 2.15
C ILE A 118 -1.06 13.85 2.65
N ALA A 119 -1.51 15.04 3.04
CA ALA A 119 -2.89 15.28 3.41
C ALA A 119 -3.82 15.20 2.18
N ALA A 120 -5.12 15.04 2.41
CA ALA A 120 -6.12 14.93 1.34
C ALA A 120 -6.18 16.19 0.44
N ASP A 121 -5.77 17.35 0.97
CA ASP A 121 -5.66 18.63 0.25
C ASP A 121 -4.36 18.77 -0.56
N GLY A 122 -3.49 17.75 -0.55
CA GLY A 122 -2.21 17.71 -1.26
C GLY A 122 -1.03 18.29 -0.49
N ARG A 123 -1.22 18.81 0.72
CA ARG A 123 -0.13 19.34 1.54
C ARG A 123 0.71 18.22 2.13
N VAL A 124 2.03 18.43 2.18
CA VAL A 124 2.95 17.53 2.88
C VAL A 124 2.77 17.68 4.39
N LEU A 125 2.44 16.59 5.09
CA LEU A 125 2.41 16.54 6.56
C LEU A 125 3.81 16.25 7.14
N GLY A 126 4.55 15.34 6.50
CA GLY A 126 5.94 15.05 6.88
C GLY A 126 6.32 13.58 6.64
N ILE A 127 7.52 13.22 7.11
CA ILE A 127 8.05 11.85 6.99
C ILE A 127 7.32 10.94 8.00
N CYS A 128 6.76 9.83 7.52
CA CYS A 128 6.05 8.87 8.35
C CYS A 128 6.95 8.27 9.41
N LYS A 129 6.47 8.23 10.66
CA LYS A 129 7.19 7.66 11.80
C LYS A 129 6.82 6.19 12.09
N GLU A 130 5.74 5.69 11.49
CA GLU A 130 5.22 4.33 11.76
C GLU A 130 5.79 3.29 10.78
N SER A 131 5.86 3.60 9.47
CA SER A 131 6.37 2.67 8.45
C SER A 131 7.91 2.68 8.44
N ASN A 132 8.50 2.02 9.45
CA ASN A 132 9.94 2.05 9.74
C ASN A 132 10.67 0.74 9.39
N GLY A 133 9.97 -0.26 8.88
CA GLY A 133 10.55 -1.56 8.51
C GLY A 133 11.00 -2.41 9.70
N ILE A 134 10.63 -2.04 10.93
CA ILE A 134 10.95 -2.75 12.17
C ILE A 134 9.64 -3.15 12.87
N ASP A 135 8.85 -2.16 13.30
CA ASP A 135 7.61 -2.36 14.04
C ASP A 135 6.44 -2.56 13.08
N PHE A 136 6.46 -1.81 11.98
CA PHE A 136 5.44 -1.83 10.95
C PHE A 136 6.05 -1.44 9.59
N ASN A 137 5.44 -1.94 8.53
CA ASN A 137 5.66 -1.42 7.19
C ASN A 137 4.35 -1.40 6.41
N ASP A 138 4.07 -0.26 5.82
CA ASP A 138 2.90 -0.06 4.99
C ASP A 138 3.01 -0.82 3.67
N THR A 139 1.87 -1.27 3.14
CA THR A 139 1.78 -2.03 1.89
C THR A 139 2.46 -1.33 0.72
N ASN A 140 2.36 -0.01 0.61
CA ASN A 140 2.94 0.79 -0.48
C ASN A 140 4.48 0.80 -0.47
N CYS A 141 5.10 0.33 0.62
CA CYS A 141 6.52 0.52 0.90
C CYS A 141 7.33 -0.77 0.70
N TYR A 142 6.78 -1.84 0.15
CA TYR A 142 7.50 -3.09 -0.04
C TYR A 142 8.17 -3.19 -1.42
N PHE A 143 9.39 -3.73 -1.42
CA PHE A 143 10.04 -4.34 -2.58
C PHE A 143 10.39 -5.78 -2.22
N LEU A 144 9.66 -6.73 -2.79
CA LEU A 144 9.78 -8.17 -2.52
C LEU A 144 10.54 -8.82 -3.66
N THR A 145 11.67 -9.45 -3.38
CA THR A 145 12.30 -10.33 -4.37
C THR A 145 11.51 -11.63 -4.53
N ARG A 146 11.78 -12.39 -5.60
CA ARG A 146 11.11 -13.68 -5.86
C ARG A 146 11.08 -14.63 -4.66
N ALA A 147 12.15 -14.66 -3.86
CA ALA A 147 12.21 -15.52 -2.66
C ALA A 147 11.13 -15.18 -1.61
N ALA A 148 10.66 -13.93 -1.59
CA ALA A 148 9.64 -13.43 -0.67
C ALA A 148 8.22 -13.45 -1.25
N PHE A 149 8.03 -13.86 -2.50
CA PHE A 149 6.69 -13.97 -3.10
C PHE A 149 5.70 -14.84 -2.32
N PRO A 150 6.11 -15.94 -1.63
CA PRO A 150 5.18 -16.72 -0.81
C PRO A 150 4.44 -15.90 0.26
N ALA A 151 5.01 -14.79 0.75
CA ALA A 151 4.31 -13.89 1.68
C ALA A 151 3.02 -13.30 1.08
N CYS A 152 2.94 -13.14 -0.25
CA CYS A 152 1.77 -12.63 -0.96
C CYS A 152 0.54 -13.55 -0.85
N ALA A 153 0.71 -14.82 -0.45
CA ALA A 153 -0.41 -15.74 -0.23
C ALA A 153 -1.38 -15.22 0.84
N VAL A 154 -0.90 -14.45 1.82
CA VAL A 154 -1.73 -13.90 2.90
C VAL A 154 -2.76 -12.89 2.40
N TRP A 155 -2.57 -12.31 1.21
CA TRP A 155 -3.60 -11.49 0.58
C TRP A 155 -4.86 -12.28 0.24
N LEU A 156 -4.70 -13.57 -0.11
CA LEU A 156 -5.79 -14.43 -0.59
C LEU A 156 -6.36 -15.36 0.50
N PHE A 157 -5.56 -15.70 1.52
CA PHE A 157 -5.89 -16.80 2.43
C PHE A 157 -6.03 -16.40 3.91
N LYS A 158 -5.86 -15.13 4.28
CA LYS A 158 -6.17 -14.66 5.64
C LYS A 158 -7.67 -14.60 5.88
N ASP A 159 -8.08 -14.45 7.14
CA ASP A 159 -9.49 -14.27 7.48
C ASP A 159 -9.98 -12.92 6.94
N LEU A 160 -11.15 -12.91 6.29
CA LEU A 160 -11.72 -11.70 5.69
C LEU A 160 -11.96 -10.58 6.72
N SER A 161 -12.20 -10.95 7.98
CA SER A 161 -12.35 -9.96 9.06
C SER A 161 -11.07 -9.19 9.37
N GLU A 162 -9.91 -9.66 8.90
CA GLU A 162 -8.62 -9.01 9.05
C GLU A 162 -8.29 -8.04 7.91
N SER A 163 -9.11 -7.93 6.86
CA SER A 163 -8.81 -7.12 5.68
C SER A 163 -8.59 -5.62 5.99
N ILE A 164 -9.32 -5.08 6.96
CA ILE A 164 -9.14 -3.70 7.45
C ILE A 164 -7.75 -3.43 8.06
N VAL A 165 -7.06 -4.47 8.54
CA VAL A 165 -5.69 -4.42 9.06
C VAL A 165 -4.75 -5.32 8.23
N GLY A 166 -5.07 -5.49 6.94
CA GLY A 166 -4.39 -6.42 6.05
C GLY A 166 -2.89 -6.14 5.92
N ASP A 167 -2.49 -4.87 6.00
CA ASP A 167 -1.09 -4.42 6.03
C ASP A 167 -0.31 -4.98 7.24
N ARG A 168 -0.93 -5.01 8.43
CA ARG A 168 -0.35 -5.59 9.65
C ARG A 168 -0.24 -7.11 9.55
N VAL A 169 -1.24 -7.77 8.96
CA VAL A 169 -1.20 -9.22 8.72
C VAL A 169 -0.11 -9.55 7.70
N PHE A 170 0.01 -8.77 6.62
CA PHE A 170 1.07 -8.93 5.64
C PHE A 170 2.46 -8.70 6.24
N TRP A 171 2.63 -7.65 7.05
CA TRP A 171 3.88 -7.40 7.75
C TRP A 171 4.26 -8.57 8.67
N ARG A 172 3.30 -9.13 9.42
CA ARG A 172 3.52 -10.31 10.24
C ARG A 172 3.98 -11.51 9.39
N ALA A 173 3.39 -11.74 8.23
CA ALA A 173 3.81 -12.81 7.32
C ALA A 173 5.26 -12.61 6.83
N VAL A 174 5.67 -11.37 6.55
CA VAL A 174 7.07 -11.03 6.23
C VAL A 174 8.00 -11.25 7.43
N GLN A 175 7.57 -10.91 8.64
CA GLN A 175 8.37 -11.09 9.85
C GLN A 175 8.61 -12.56 10.19
N THR A 176 7.57 -13.39 10.07
CA THR A 176 7.61 -14.82 10.43
C THR A 176 8.10 -15.72 9.29
N GLY A 177 8.11 -15.23 8.05
CA GLY A 177 8.56 -15.96 6.86
C GLY A 177 10.07 -16.21 6.75
N GLY A 178 10.87 -15.73 7.70
CA GLY A 178 12.32 -15.98 7.75
C GLY A 178 13.14 -15.23 6.69
N TYR A 179 12.58 -14.19 6.07
CA TYR A 179 13.25 -13.43 5.02
C TYR A 179 14.36 -12.53 5.56
N THR A 180 15.44 -12.37 4.80
CA THR A 180 16.40 -11.28 5.05
C THR A 180 15.76 -9.95 4.66
N ARG A 181 15.90 -8.93 5.53
CA ARG A 181 15.23 -7.64 5.38
C ARG A 181 16.21 -6.48 5.42
N ALA A 182 15.93 -5.46 4.63
CA ALA A 182 16.57 -4.15 4.71
C ALA A 182 15.53 -3.02 4.64
N HIS A 183 15.90 -1.84 5.11
CA HIS A 183 15.03 -0.67 5.11
C HIS A 183 15.75 0.55 4.53
N SER A 184 15.08 1.24 3.61
CA SER A 184 15.51 2.54 3.11
C SER A 184 14.93 3.65 4.00
N ILE A 185 15.82 4.41 4.65
CA ILE A 185 15.44 5.60 5.44
C ILE A 185 15.12 6.82 4.55
N VAL A 186 15.37 6.73 3.25
CA VAL A 186 15.09 7.81 2.30
C VAL A 186 13.61 7.70 1.89
N PRO A 187 12.76 8.70 2.20
CA PRO A 187 11.37 8.68 1.78
C PRO A 187 11.28 8.69 0.26
N SER A 188 10.57 7.71 -0.30
CA SER A 188 10.43 7.55 -1.76
C SER A 188 9.02 7.14 -2.21
N VAL A 189 8.08 7.10 -1.26
CA VAL A 189 6.66 6.86 -1.48
C VAL A 189 5.90 8.06 -0.93
N ASN A 190 4.99 8.61 -1.70
CA ASN A 190 4.06 9.65 -1.27
C ASN A 190 2.71 9.01 -1.02
N TYR A 191 2.30 9.02 0.25
CA TYR A 191 1.10 8.37 0.73
C TYR A 191 0.04 9.41 1.07
N VAL A 192 -1.04 9.47 0.29
CA VAL A 192 -2.20 10.30 0.57
C VAL A 192 -2.98 9.67 1.70
N THR A 193 -3.18 10.42 2.78
CA THR A 193 -3.84 9.88 3.95
C THR A 193 -5.27 10.37 4.15
N THR A 194 -6.13 9.41 4.45
CA THR A 194 -7.45 9.63 5.05
C THR A 194 -7.50 9.20 6.51
N LEU A 195 -6.37 8.93 7.18
CA LEU A 195 -6.34 8.35 8.53
C LEU A 195 -6.05 9.42 9.58
N ALA A 196 -6.89 9.50 10.62
CA ALA A 196 -6.81 10.57 11.61
C ALA A 196 -5.47 10.56 12.37
N PHE A 197 -4.93 9.37 12.66
CA PHE A 197 -3.67 9.24 13.41
C PHE A 197 -2.48 9.89 12.68
N HIS A 198 -2.50 9.95 11.34
CA HIS A 198 -1.43 10.58 10.59
C HIS A 198 -1.40 12.09 10.79
N TYR A 199 -2.55 12.77 10.82
CA TYR A 199 -2.61 14.20 11.16
C TYR A 199 -2.11 14.45 12.60
N GLN A 200 -2.56 13.62 13.54
CA GLN A 200 -2.15 13.71 14.95
C GLN A 200 -0.65 13.48 15.15
N MET A 201 -0.03 12.59 14.36
CA MET A 201 1.42 12.31 14.39
C MET A 201 2.27 13.58 14.13
N PHE A 202 1.71 14.57 13.45
CA PHE A 202 2.33 15.86 13.14
C PHE A 202 1.71 17.03 13.93
N GLY A 203 0.92 16.74 14.96
CA GLY A 203 0.31 17.77 15.81
C GLY A 203 -0.84 18.53 15.17
N GLU A 204 -1.41 18.00 14.07
CA GLU A 204 -2.55 18.62 13.40
C GLU A 204 -3.88 18.06 13.88
N THR A 205 -4.93 18.87 13.75
CA THR A 205 -6.31 18.40 13.95
C THR A 205 -6.75 17.63 12.71
N PRO A 206 -7.15 16.36 12.83
CA PRO A 206 -7.66 15.60 11.69
C PRO A 206 -8.93 16.22 11.11
N PRO A 207 -9.12 16.18 9.78
CA PRO A 207 -10.42 16.40 9.16
C PRO A 207 -11.50 15.48 9.74
N ASP A 208 -12.74 15.97 9.80
CA ASP A 208 -13.87 15.26 10.42
C ASP A 208 -14.22 13.93 9.75
N ASP A 209 -13.96 13.82 8.45
CA ASP A 209 -14.13 12.63 7.62
C ASP A 209 -12.91 11.69 7.65
N SER A 210 -11.85 12.03 8.39
CA SER A 210 -10.71 11.14 8.57
C SER A 210 -11.13 9.85 9.25
N LYS A 211 -10.67 8.73 8.73
CA LYS A 211 -10.92 7.37 9.18
C LYS A 211 -10.09 7.04 10.42
N LEU A 212 -10.68 6.24 11.30
CA LEU A 212 -10.02 5.56 12.40
C LEU A 212 -10.35 4.09 12.34
N ILE A 213 -9.33 3.27 12.54
CA ILE A 213 -9.48 1.85 12.76
C ILE A 213 -9.64 1.66 14.27
N ALA A 214 -10.83 1.27 14.70
CA ALA A 214 -11.16 1.07 16.10
C ALA A 214 -11.50 -0.40 16.35
N GLN A 215 -11.14 -0.88 17.53
CA GLN A 215 -11.66 -2.14 18.08
C GLN A 215 -12.42 -1.77 19.36
N PHE A 216 -13.72 -2.05 19.39
CA PHE A 216 -14.53 -1.80 20.58
C PHE A 216 -14.49 -3.03 21.49
N ASN A 217 -14.55 -2.82 22.81
CA ASN A 217 -14.32 -3.87 23.81
C ASN A 217 -15.27 -5.08 23.69
N ASP A 218 -16.43 -4.89 23.07
CA ASP A 218 -17.43 -5.94 22.87
C ASP A 218 -17.35 -6.61 21.48
N ASP A 219 -16.49 -6.10 20.58
CA ASP A 219 -16.32 -6.59 19.22
C ASP A 219 -14.97 -7.29 19.04
N GLN A 220 -15.00 -8.52 18.51
CA GLN A 220 -13.78 -9.24 18.13
C GLN A 220 -13.13 -8.68 16.85
N HIS A 221 -13.80 -7.74 16.15
CA HIS A 221 -13.39 -7.25 14.85
C HIS A 221 -13.10 -5.75 14.85
N PHE A 222 -12.17 -5.35 13.99
CA PHE A 222 -11.88 -3.94 13.74
C PHE A 222 -12.96 -3.31 12.86
N GLN A 223 -13.24 -2.04 13.11
CA GLN A 223 -14.21 -1.24 12.35
C GLN A 223 -13.60 0.11 11.94
N ILE A 224 -14.09 0.68 10.84
CA ILE A 224 -13.78 2.05 10.45
C ILE A 224 -14.87 2.98 10.95
N ILE A 225 -14.48 3.98 11.73
CA ILE A 225 -15.32 5.14 12.10
C ILE A 225 -14.67 6.43 11.62
N SER A 226 -15.43 7.52 11.54
CA SER A 226 -14.89 8.85 11.26
C SER A 226 -14.39 9.56 12.52
N TYR A 227 -13.54 10.55 12.33
CA TYR A 227 -13.03 11.38 13.42
C TYR A 227 -14.16 12.19 14.08
N ALA A 228 -15.16 12.62 13.31
CA ALA A 228 -16.38 13.22 13.85
C ALA A 228 -17.11 12.26 14.80
N GLN A 229 -17.32 11.00 14.41
CA GLN A 229 -17.98 9.99 15.26
C GLN A 229 -17.19 9.76 16.55
N LEU A 230 -15.85 9.71 16.50
CA LEU A 230 -15.03 9.61 17.71
C LEU A 230 -15.24 10.81 18.65
N LYS A 231 -15.28 12.04 18.12
CA LYS A 231 -15.53 13.24 18.93
C LYS A 231 -16.88 13.17 19.64
N GLU A 232 -17.91 12.66 18.97
CA GLU A 232 -19.24 12.48 19.55
C GLU A 232 -19.24 11.44 20.67
N ILE A 233 -18.62 10.27 20.45
CA ILE A 233 -18.48 9.22 21.46
C ILE A 233 -17.75 9.75 22.71
N ARG A 234 -16.65 10.51 22.53
CA ARG A 234 -15.91 11.10 23.65
C ARG A 234 -16.73 12.11 24.43
N ARG A 235 -17.47 12.97 23.72
CA ARG A 235 -18.38 13.95 24.32
C ARG A 235 -19.47 13.27 25.15
N GLU A 236 -20.05 12.18 24.66
CA GLU A 236 -21.06 11.40 25.38
C GLU A 236 -20.49 10.69 26.61
N ALA A 237 -19.24 10.24 26.53
CA ALA A 237 -18.52 9.61 27.64
C ALA A 237 -17.88 10.61 28.64
N GLY A 238 -18.01 11.92 28.40
CA GLY A 238 -17.54 12.97 29.32
C GLY A 238 -16.04 13.26 29.27
N TYR A 239 -15.36 12.92 28.16
CA TYR A 239 -13.94 13.22 27.90
C TYR A 239 -13.74 14.50 27.08
#